data_AF-A0A8T5AZT6-F1
#
_entry.id   AF-A0A8T5AZT6-F1
#
_cell.length_a   1.000
_cell.length_b   1.000
_cell.length_c   1.000
_cell.angle_alpha   90.00
_cell.angle_beta   90.00
_cell.angle_gamma   90.00
#
_symmetry.space_group_name_H-M   'P 1'
#
loop_
_entity.id
_entity.type
_entity.pdbx_description
1 polymer ?
#
loop_
_entity_poly.entity_id
_entity_poly.type
_entity_poly.pdbx_seq_one_letter_code
_entity_poly.pdbx_strand_id
1 'polypeptide(L)'
;ANTPENADAIVDVMETGESLDQNNLKPIEVIMESTAILIANKNSLRDSEKREKIYDVLTLLKGVIDGRKKLHIFVNVHKNNLSILLEKLPALKKPTIAPLSDENWYSVNTVIDKDQFLEILPILRRLAQGLVVYEPRQVLPLEEITLSERNSEGA
;
A
#
# COMPACT_ATOMS: atom_id res chain seq x y z
N ALA A 1 1.35 21.58 -25.03
CA ALA A 1 1.99 22.89 -25.21
C ALA A 1 2.35 23.07 -26.67
N ASN A 2 2.25 24.28 -27.21
CA ASN A 2 2.71 24.59 -28.56
C ASN A 2 4.06 25.30 -28.46
N THR A 3 5.01 25.00 -29.35
CA THR A 3 6.26 25.78 -29.45
C THR A 3 5.91 27.21 -29.89
N PRO A 4 6.22 28.24 -29.08
CA PRO A 4 6.07 29.63 -29.52
C PRO A 4 6.92 29.86 -30.78
N GLU A 5 6.50 30.77 -31.67
CA GLU A 5 7.24 31.13 -32.90
C GLU A 5 8.70 31.59 -32.64
N ASN A 6 9.05 31.88 -31.38
CA ASN A 6 10.34 32.39 -30.95
C ASN A 6 11.18 31.38 -30.13
N ALA A 7 10.90 30.08 -30.20
CA ALA A 7 11.68 29.07 -29.48
C ALA A 7 11.87 27.76 -30.27
N ASP A 8 13.10 27.24 -30.29
CA ASP A 8 13.43 25.96 -30.93
C ASP A 8 13.05 24.73 -30.09
N ALA A 9 12.87 24.92 -28.78
CA ALA A 9 12.49 23.88 -27.83
C ALA A 9 11.71 24.46 -26.65
N ILE A 10 10.93 23.61 -25.98
CA ILE A 10 10.20 23.97 -24.75
C ILE A 10 10.57 23.03 -23.61
N VAL A 11 10.42 23.52 -22.39
CA VAL A 11 10.46 22.71 -21.16
C VAL A 11 9.05 22.73 -20.59
N ASP A 12 8.44 21.55 -20.43
CA ASP A 12 7.07 21.42 -19.96
C ASP A 12 6.94 20.22 -19.00
N VAL A 13 5.90 20.25 -18.17
CA VAL A 13 5.52 19.14 -17.31
C VAL A 13 4.60 18.20 -18.09
N MET A 14 4.97 16.93 -18.19
CA MET A 14 4.18 15.91 -18.88
C MET A 14 3.93 14.70 -17.99
N GLU A 15 2.74 14.10 -18.11
CA GLU A 15 2.38 12.83 -17.46
C GLU A 15 2.40 11.68 -18.48
N THR A 16 1.51 11.70 -19.47
CA THR A 16 1.40 10.67 -20.52
C THR A 16 2.05 11.06 -21.85
N GLY A 17 2.40 12.33 -22.04
CA GLY A 17 2.96 12.86 -23.30
C GLY A 17 1.92 13.17 -24.39
N GLU A 18 0.63 12.87 -24.17
CA GLU A 18 -0.44 13.12 -25.14
C GLU A 18 -0.50 14.58 -25.61
N SER A 19 -0.31 15.53 -24.68
CA SER A 19 -0.31 16.97 -24.99
C SER A 19 0.84 17.41 -25.88
N LEU A 20 1.98 16.69 -25.87
CA LEU A 20 3.12 16.99 -26.75
C LEU A 20 2.85 16.43 -28.14
N ASP A 21 2.35 15.19 -28.21
CA ASP A 21 2.02 14.53 -29.47
C ASP A 21 0.97 15.32 -30.27
N GLN A 22 -0.07 15.84 -29.61
CA GLN A 22 -1.09 16.71 -30.23
C GLN A 22 -0.52 17.99 -30.86
N ASN A 23 0.66 18.44 -30.44
CA ASN A 23 1.33 19.63 -30.96
C ASN A 23 2.52 19.27 -31.87
N ASN A 24 2.63 18.02 -32.34
CA ASN A 24 3.77 17.50 -33.10
C ASN A 24 5.12 17.70 -32.37
N LEU A 25 5.11 17.69 -31.04
CA LEU A 25 6.30 17.75 -30.21
C LEU A 25 6.64 16.36 -29.69
N LYS A 26 7.94 16.10 -29.52
CA LYS A 26 8.44 14.85 -28.94
C LYS A 26 9.31 15.13 -27.72
N PRO A 27 9.23 14.32 -26.66
CA PRO A 27 10.18 14.38 -25.56
C PRO A 27 11.59 14.08 -26.10
N ILE A 28 12.55 14.95 -25.76
CA ILE A 28 13.96 14.76 -26.15
C ILE A 28 14.85 14.40 -24.97
N GLU A 29 14.51 14.87 -23.76
CA GLU A 29 15.29 14.68 -22.54
C GLU A 29 14.37 14.84 -21.31
N VAL A 30 14.64 14.10 -20.23
CA VAL A 30 13.93 14.23 -18.95
C VAL A 30 14.83 14.96 -17.96
N ILE A 31 14.46 16.18 -17.58
CA ILE A 31 15.23 16.98 -16.62
C ILE A 31 15.04 16.47 -15.19
N MET A 32 13.80 16.12 -14.83
CA MET A 32 13.44 15.70 -13.48
C MET A 32 12.14 14.89 -13.50
N GLU A 33 12.11 13.83 -12.71
CA GLU A 33 10.87 13.15 -12.33
C GLU A 33 10.29 13.81 -11.07
N SER A 34 9.01 14.16 -11.13
CA SER A 34 8.30 14.79 -10.02
C SER A 34 7.32 13.82 -9.39
N THR A 35 7.26 13.81 -8.06
CA THR A 35 6.26 13.09 -7.28
C THR A 35 5.77 13.97 -6.14
N ALA A 36 4.54 13.71 -5.67
CA ALA A 36 4.06 14.34 -4.45
C ALA A 36 4.89 13.84 -3.25
N ILE A 37 5.36 14.79 -2.43
CA ILE A 37 6.13 14.52 -1.21
C ILE A 37 5.58 15.35 -0.05
N LEU A 38 5.64 14.79 1.17
CA LEU A 38 5.37 15.54 2.40
C LEU A 38 6.64 16.29 2.82
N ILE A 39 6.57 17.61 2.91
CA ILE A 39 7.69 18.47 3.34
C ILE A 39 7.35 19.10 4.69
N ALA A 40 8.28 19.02 5.64
CA ALA A 40 8.15 19.64 6.95
C ALA A 40 9.22 20.72 7.17
N ASN A 41 8.85 21.82 7.82
CA ASN A 41 9.79 22.86 8.20
C ASN A 41 10.74 22.39 9.32
N LYS A 42 12.04 22.63 9.16
CA LYS A 42 13.07 22.18 10.12
C LYS A 42 12.90 22.78 11.52
N ASN A 43 12.41 24.01 11.66
CA ASN A 43 12.16 24.61 12.97
C ASN A 43 10.90 24.01 13.61
N SER A 44 9.86 23.70 12.83
CA SER A 44 8.68 22.99 13.33
C SER A 44 9.00 21.58 13.82
N LEU A 45 9.99 20.91 13.24
CA LEU A 45 10.48 19.61 13.72
C LEU A 45 11.27 19.70 15.04
N ARG A 46 11.73 20.89 15.46
CA ARG A 46 12.41 21.08 16.75
C ARG A 46 11.44 21.36 17.89
N ASP A 47 10.21 21.74 17.55
CA ASP A 47 9.10 21.96 18.48
C ASP A 47 8.39 20.63 18.70
N SER A 48 8.35 20.14 19.94
CA SER A 48 7.88 18.78 20.24
C SER A 48 6.42 18.56 19.87
N GLU A 49 5.55 19.53 20.16
CA GLU A 49 4.11 19.43 19.89
C GLU A 49 3.84 19.46 18.37
N LYS A 50 4.56 20.30 17.62
CA LYS A 50 4.43 20.33 16.15
C LYS A 50 5.02 19.10 15.50
N ARG A 51 6.15 18.60 16.00
CA ARG A 51 6.80 17.39 15.51
C ARG A 51 5.88 16.19 15.60
N GLU A 52 5.22 15.99 16.74
CA GLU A 52 4.25 14.91 16.95
C GLU A 52 3.12 14.96 15.92
N LYS A 53 2.48 16.13 15.75
CA LYS A 53 1.41 16.32 14.74
C LYS A 53 1.88 16.07 13.31
N ILE A 54 3.12 16.46 12.98
CA ILE A 54 3.71 16.19 11.66
C ILE A 54 3.89 14.68 11.46
N TYR A 55 4.34 13.96 12.49
CA TYR A 55 4.50 12.51 12.43
C TYR A 55 3.17 11.77 12.35
N ASP A 56 2.12 12.26 13.01
CA ASP A 56 0.76 11.71 12.85
C ASP A 56 0.31 11.79 11.38
N VAL A 57 0.50 12.94 10.74
CA VAL A 57 0.16 13.12 9.32
C VAL A 57 1.01 12.21 8.44
N LEU A 58 2.33 12.12 8.69
CA LEU A 58 3.22 11.23 7.95
C LEU A 58 2.78 9.77 8.08
N THR A 59 2.45 9.34 9.29
CA THR A 59 1.95 8.00 9.62
C THR A 59 0.66 7.70 8.88
N LEU A 60 -0.29 8.65 8.86
CA LEU A 60 -1.54 8.48 8.14
C LEU A 60 -1.30 8.30 6.64
N LEU A 61 -0.46 9.15 6.03
CA LEU A 61 -0.12 9.07 4.62
C LEU A 61 0.58 7.77 4.25
N LYS A 62 1.57 7.34 5.05
CA LYS A 62 2.25 6.05 4.87
C LYS A 62 1.26 4.90 4.93
N GLY A 63 0.35 4.90 5.91
CA GLY A 63 -0.62 3.83 6.03
C GLY A 63 -1.55 3.69 4.82
N VAL A 64 -1.85 4.79 4.12
CA VAL A 64 -2.62 4.74 2.87
C VAL A 64 -1.77 4.13 1.74
N ILE A 65 -0.49 4.52 1.64
CA ILE A 65 0.43 3.95 0.64
C ILE A 65 0.59 2.44 0.85
N ASP A 66 0.76 2.01 2.10
CA ASP A 66 0.93 0.60 2.44
C ASP A 66 -0.38 -0.17 2.24
N GLY A 67 -1.52 0.40 2.65
CA GLY A 67 -2.84 -0.20 2.45
C GLY A 67 -3.13 -0.53 0.98
N ARG A 68 -2.73 0.35 0.04
CA ARG A 68 -2.90 0.13 -1.41
C ARG A 68 -2.19 -1.12 -1.94
N LYS A 69 -1.16 -1.60 -1.24
CA LYS A 69 -0.38 -2.78 -1.63
C LYS A 69 -0.90 -4.07 -1.01
N LYS A 70 -1.91 -3.99 -0.11
CA LYS A 70 -2.42 -5.12 0.63
C LYS A 70 -3.81 -5.53 0.17
N LEU A 71 -4.19 -6.76 0.48
CA LEU A 71 -5.56 -7.27 0.39
C LEU A 71 -5.94 -7.92 1.70
N HIS A 72 -7.17 -7.69 2.17
CA HIS A 72 -7.78 -8.48 3.24
C HIS A 72 -8.63 -9.56 2.59
N ILE A 73 -8.26 -10.81 2.82
CA ILE A 73 -8.99 -11.97 2.32
C ILE A 73 -9.77 -12.64 3.44
N PHE A 74 -10.96 -13.15 3.10
CA PHE A 74 -11.80 -13.99 3.94
C PHE A 74 -12.10 -15.26 3.18
N VAL A 75 -11.97 -16.42 3.82
CA VAL A 75 -12.30 -17.72 3.25
C VAL A 75 -12.92 -18.61 4.31
N ASN A 76 -13.79 -19.52 3.90
CA ASN A 76 -14.29 -20.60 4.74
C ASN A 76 -13.51 -21.87 4.43
N VAL A 77 -13.06 -22.59 5.46
CA VAL A 77 -12.26 -23.80 5.32
C VAL A 77 -12.82 -24.91 6.21
N HIS A 78 -12.94 -26.10 5.63
CA HIS A 78 -13.31 -27.28 6.40
C HIS A 78 -12.17 -27.67 7.35
N LYS A 79 -12.50 -28.18 8.54
CA LYS A 79 -11.55 -28.56 9.60
C LYS A 79 -10.38 -29.39 9.10
N ASN A 80 -10.66 -30.37 8.24
CA ASN A 80 -9.63 -31.25 7.64
C ASN A 80 -8.59 -30.52 6.79
N ASN A 81 -8.93 -29.36 6.22
CA ASN A 81 -8.05 -28.56 5.37
C ASN A 81 -7.38 -27.40 6.11
N LEU A 82 -7.80 -27.10 7.36
CA LEU A 82 -7.38 -25.90 8.08
C LEU A 82 -5.86 -25.83 8.28
N SER A 83 -5.23 -26.91 8.77
CA SER A 83 -3.78 -26.93 9.00
C SER A 83 -2.99 -26.70 7.71
N ILE A 84 -3.40 -27.39 6.64
CA ILE A 84 -2.74 -27.29 5.31
C ILE A 84 -2.88 -25.88 4.74
N LEU A 85 -4.04 -25.24 4.94
CA LEU A 85 -4.27 -23.86 4.51
C LEU A 85 -3.36 -22.89 5.27
N LEU A 86 -3.27 -23.01 6.60
CA LEU A 86 -2.47 -22.12 7.45
C LEU A 86 -0.97 -22.21 7.14
N GLU A 87 -0.46 -23.39 6.80
CA GLU A 87 0.94 -23.58 6.39
C GLU A 87 1.27 -22.91 5.05
N LYS A 88 0.26 -22.77 4.18
CA LYS A 88 0.45 -22.29 2.80
C LYS A 88 0.10 -20.81 2.60
N LEU A 89 -0.50 -20.16 3.58
CA LEU A 89 -0.88 -18.76 3.49
C LEU A 89 0.33 -17.84 3.79
N PRO A 90 0.73 -16.97 2.85
CA PRO A 90 1.70 -15.92 3.10
C PRO A 90 0.99 -14.79 3.85
N ALA A 91 0.95 -14.88 5.18
CA ALA A 91 0.24 -13.93 6.02
C ALA A 91 1.22 -12.99 6.73
N LEU A 92 0.94 -11.68 6.73
CA LEU A 92 1.77 -10.68 7.43
C LEU A 92 1.84 -10.91 8.95
N LYS A 93 0.72 -11.39 9.52
CA LYS A 93 0.57 -11.85 10.92
C LYS A 93 -0.20 -13.17 10.90
N LYS A 94 -0.30 -13.84 12.06
CA LYS A 94 -1.10 -15.08 12.16
C LYS A 94 -2.55 -14.81 11.72
N PRO A 95 -3.13 -15.62 10.80
CA PRO A 95 -4.52 -15.46 10.38
C PRO A 95 -5.49 -15.54 11.55
N THR A 96 -6.58 -14.77 11.47
CA THR A 96 -7.72 -14.90 12.38
C THR A 96 -8.51 -16.14 11.99
N ILE A 97 -8.85 -16.98 12.97
CA ILE A 97 -9.62 -18.21 12.78
C ILE A 97 -10.85 -18.14 13.69
N ALA A 98 -12.04 -18.24 13.12
CA ALA A 98 -13.29 -18.25 13.85
C ALA A 98 -14.14 -19.47 13.46
N PRO A 99 -14.73 -20.21 14.42
CA PRO A 99 -15.66 -21.29 14.09
C PRO A 99 -16.93 -20.73 13.41
N LEU A 100 -17.48 -21.48 12.45
CA LEU A 100 -18.78 -21.17 11.84
C LEU A 100 -19.91 -21.87 12.59
N SER A 101 -21.16 -21.62 12.17
CA SER A 101 -22.33 -22.32 12.70
C SER A 101 -22.33 -23.82 12.42
N ASP A 102 -21.63 -24.25 11.37
CA ASP A 102 -21.27 -25.65 11.16
C ASP A 102 -19.93 -25.94 11.85
N GLU A 103 -19.95 -26.86 12.82
CA GLU A 103 -18.79 -27.23 13.66
C GLU A 103 -17.59 -27.77 12.86
N ASN A 104 -17.82 -28.20 11.62
CA ASN A 104 -16.75 -28.67 10.76
C ASN A 104 -16.09 -27.57 9.92
N TRP A 105 -16.53 -26.31 10.06
CA TRP A 105 -16.04 -25.20 9.26
C TRP A 105 -15.52 -24.04 10.09
N TYR A 106 -14.52 -23.35 9.53
CA TYR A 106 -13.92 -22.17 10.09
C TYR A 106 -13.89 -21.04 9.06
N SER A 107 -14.11 -19.80 9.50
CA SER A 107 -13.72 -18.62 8.76
C SER A 107 -12.26 -18.30 9.06
N VAL A 108 -11.46 -18.16 8.01
CA VAL A 108 -10.08 -17.70 8.08
C VAL A 108 -9.98 -16.37 7.36
N ASN A 109 -9.45 -15.35 8.02
CA ASN A 109 -9.18 -14.08 7.37
C ASN A 109 -7.80 -13.53 7.75
N THR A 110 -7.15 -12.89 6.77
CA THR A 110 -5.81 -12.35 6.93
C THR A 110 -5.52 -11.26 5.90
N VAL A 111 -4.48 -10.48 6.16
CA VAL A 111 -3.97 -9.48 5.23
C VAL A 111 -2.73 -10.05 4.53
N ILE A 112 -2.73 -9.97 3.20
CA ILE A 112 -1.66 -10.43 2.31
C ILE A 112 -1.16 -9.27 1.45
N ASP A 113 0.00 -9.43 0.83
CA ASP A 113 0.41 -8.56 -0.26
C ASP A 113 -0.39 -8.84 -1.54
N LYS A 114 -0.72 -7.77 -2.27
CA LYS A 114 -1.58 -7.84 -3.47
C LYS A 114 -0.94 -8.61 -4.62
N ASP A 115 0.38 -8.59 -4.72
CA ASP A 115 1.16 -9.35 -5.72
C ASP A 115 1.12 -10.86 -5.47
N GLN A 116 1.05 -11.30 -4.20
CA GLN A 116 0.95 -12.70 -3.81
C GLN A 116 -0.44 -13.31 -4.07
N PHE A 117 -1.45 -12.50 -4.38
CA PHE A 117 -2.82 -12.98 -4.51
C PHE A 117 -2.99 -14.04 -5.61
N LEU A 118 -2.34 -13.85 -6.76
CA LEU A 118 -2.41 -14.82 -7.86
C LEU A 118 -1.72 -16.14 -7.52
N GLU A 119 -0.66 -16.10 -6.71
CA GLU A 119 0.08 -17.29 -6.29
C GLU A 119 -0.74 -18.16 -5.32
N ILE A 120 -1.50 -17.53 -4.43
CA ILE A 120 -2.30 -18.26 -3.43
C ILE A 120 -3.65 -18.74 -3.96
N LEU A 121 -4.19 -18.09 -5.00
CA LEU A 121 -5.53 -18.40 -5.52
C LEU A 121 -5.73 -19.89 -5.85
N PRO A 122 -4.79 -20.61 -6.49
CA PRO A 122 -4.91 -22.05 -6.72
C PRO A 122 -4.95 -22.90 -5.43
N ILE A 123 -4.30 -22.44 -4.36
CA ILE A 123 -4.31 -23.10 -3.05
C ILE A 123 -5.68 -22.89 -2.41
N LEU A 124 -6.16 -21.65 -2.39
CA LEU A 124 -7.49 -21.29 -1.86
C LEU A 124 -8.60 -22.07 -2.56
N ARG A 125 -8.56 -22.15 -3.91
CA ARG A 125 -9.54 -22.89 -4.71
C ARG A 125 -9.61 -24.39 -4.39
N ARG A 126 -8.53 -24.99 -3.90
CA ARG A 126 -8.48 -26.44 -3.57
C ARG A 126 -8.89 -26.72 -2.13
N LEU A 127 -8.60 -25.81 -1.21
CA LEU A 127 -8.69 -26.06 0.22
C LEU A 127 -9.88 -25.36 0.89
N ALA A 128 -10.37 -24.27 0.31
CA ALA A 128 -11.32 -23.36 0.92
C ALA A 128 -12.48 -23.00 -0.04
N GLN A 129 -13.48 -22.30 0.49
CA GLN A 129 -14.69 -21.86 -0.21
C GLN A 129 -15.04 -20.42 0.20
N GLY A 130 -15.84 -19.74 -0.61
CA GLY A 130 -16.36 -18.40 -0.26
C GLY A 130 -15.27 -17.35 -0.09
N LEU A 131 -14.31 -17.28 -1.02
CA LEU A 131 -13.27 -16.24 -1.03
C LEU A 131 -13.91 -14.86 -1.23
N VAL A 132 -13.70 -13.98 -0.25
CA VAL A 132 -14.03 -12.56 -0.33
C VAL A 132 -12.73 -11.76 -0.19
N VAL A 133 -12.59 -10.72 -1.00
CA VAL A 133 -11.38 -9.89 -1.07
C VAL A 133 -11.78 -8.42 -0.91
N TYR A 134 -11.09 -7.73 -0.01
CA TYR A 134 -11.23 -6.29 0.19
C TYR A 134 -9.89 -5.58 0.09
N GLU A 135 -9.90 -4.38 -0.47
CA GLU A 135 -8.75 -3.48 -0.44
C GLU A 135 -8.85 -2.62 0.83
N PRO A 136 -7.89 -2.72 1.77
CA PRO A 136 -7.91 -1.87 2.94
C PRO A 136 -7.58 -0.44 2.51
N ARG A 137 -8.41 0.52 2.95
CA ARG A 137 -8.14 1.94 2.72
C ARG A 137 -6.81 2.38 3.34
N GLN A 138 -6.46 1.79 4.48
CA GLN A 138 -5.29 2.16 5.26
C GLN A 138 -4.83 0.98 6.12
N VAL A 139 -3.52 0.80 6.24
CA VAL A 139 -2.90 -0.18 7.15
C VAL A 139 -1.84 0.55 7.96
N LEU A 140 -1.98 0.57 9.29
CA LEU A 140 -1.07 1.28 10.19
C LEU A 140 -0.29 0.27 11.05
N PRO A 141 1.04 0.11 10.84
CA PRO A 141 1.87 -0.71 11.71
C PRO A 141 2.15 0.06 13.01
N LEU A 142 1.17 0.06 13.93
CA LEU A 142 1.23 0.79 15.20
C LEU A 142 2.47 0.43 16.04
N GLU A 143 2.96 -0.80 15.92
CA GLU A 143 4.14 -1.25 16.65
C GLU A 143 5.45 -0.61 16.13
N GLU A 144 5.53 -0.29 14.84
CA GLU A 144 6.72 0.33 14.21
C GLU A 144 6.76 1.84 14.44
N ILE A 145 5.60 2.47 14.54
CA ILE A 145 5.44 3.92 14.74
C ILE A 145 6.08 4.33 16.08
N THR A 146 5.80 3.60 17.16
CA THR A 146 6.36 3.86 18.50
C THR A 146 7.89 3.70 18.57
N LEU A 147 8.49 2.88 17.69
CA LEU A 147 9.94 2.68 17.65
C LEU A 147 10.67 3.83 16.94
N SER A 148 10.04 4.42 15.92
CA SER A 148 10.60 5.58 15.20
C SER A 148 10.63 6.86 16.05
N GLU A 149 9.68 7.00 16.98
CA GLU A 149 9.63 8.09 17.96
C GLU A 149 10.77 7.98 18.98
N ARG A 150 11.04 6.78 19.51
CA ARG A 150 12.15 6.55 20.46
C ARG A 150 13.53 6.81 19.85
N ASN A 151 13.73 6.48 18.58
CA ASN A 151 15.01 6.69 17.91
C ASN A 151 15.27 8.16 17.52
N SER A 152 14.22 8.98 17.44
CA SER A 152 14.33 10.42 17.14
C SER A 152 14.37 11.32 18.39
N GLU A 153 14.25 10.73 19.58
CA GLU A 153 14.56 11.37 20.88
C GLU A 153 16.03 11.20 21.31
N GLY A 154 16.78 10.31 20.65
CA GLY A 154 18.18 10.00 20.97
C GLY A 154 19.24 10.63 20.06
N ALA A 155 18.86 11.53 19.14
CA ALA A 155 19.75 12.17 18.16
C ALA A 155 19.68 13.70 18.22
#